data_AF-A0A353E8X8-F1
#
_entry.id   AF-A0A353E8X8-F1
#
_cell.length_a   1.000
_cell.length_b   1.000
_cell.length_c   1.000
_cell.angle_alpha   90.00
_cell.angle_beta   90.00
_cell.angle_gamma   90.00
#
_symmetry.space_group_name_H-M   'P 1'
#
loop_
_entity.id
_entity.type
_entity.pdbx_description
1 polymer ?
#
loop_
_entity_poly.entity_id
_entity_poly.type
_entity_poly.pdbx_seq_one_letter_code
_entity_poly.pdbx_strand_id
1 'polypeptide(L)' 'LAVKGMLPKNALGRAMYRKLKVYAGAEHPHAAQQPEEMKIA' A
#
# COMPACT_ATOMS: atom_id res chain seq x y z
N LEU A 1 -3.88 -1.35 -12.12
CA LEU A 1 -4.04 -1.05 -10.68
C LEU A 1 -4.19 0.45 -10.51
N ALA A 2 -5.33 0.88 -9.96
CA ALA A 2 -5.67 2.29 -9.80
C ALA A 2 -4.57 3.09 -9.10
N VAL A 3 -4.05 2.57 -7.98
CA VAL A 3 -3.00 3.23 -7.18
C VAL A 3 -1.69 3.47 -7.95
N LYS A 4 -1.29 2.56 -8.85
CA LYS A 4 -0.10 2.75 -9.68
C LYS A 4 -0.25 3.95 -10.64
N GLY A 5 -1.48 4.20 -11.11
CA GLY A 5 -1.79 5.34 -11.98
C GLY A 5 -1.81 6.68 -11.25
N MET A 6 -2.02 6.66 -9.92
CA MET A 6 -2.01 7.86 -9.06
C MET A 6 -0.61 8.26 -8.59
N LEU A 7 0.41 7.42 -8.80
CA LEU A 7 1.79 7.68 -8.40
C LEU A 7 2.60 8.41 -9.49
N PRO A 8 3.64 9.19 -9.12
CA PRO A 8 4.54 9.81 -10.08
C PRO A 8 5.21 8.78 -11.01
N LYS A 9 5.31 9.08 -12.30
CA LYS A 9 5.88 8.16 -13.30
C LYS A 9 7.41 8.23 -13.37
N ASN A 10 8.07 8.00 -12.24
CA ASN A 10 9.54 8.06 -12.12
C ASN A 10 10.10 6.94 -11.21
N ALA A 11 11.40 6.97 -10.95
CA ALA A 11 12.06 5.99 -10.07
C ALA A 11 11.47 6.00 -8.64
N LEU A 12 11.15 7.18 -8.11
CA LEU A 12 10.53 7.34 -6.80
C LEU A 12 9.14 6.70 -6.75
N GLY A 13 8.30 6.91 -7.75
CA GLY A 13 6.97 6.30 -7.80
C GLY A 13 7.01 4.78 -7.87
N ARG A 14 8.02 4.19 -8.54
CA ARG A 14 8.28 2.74 -8.50
C ARG A 14 8.66 2.28 -7.09
N ALA A 15 9.46 3.06 -6.36
CA ALA A 15 9.82 2.76 -4.98
C ALA A 15 8.61 2.87 -4.03
N MET A 16 7.77 3.90 -4.19
CA MET A 16 6.53 4.07 -3.43
C MET A 16 5.58 2.90 -3.65
N TYR A 17 5.41 2.47 -4.91
CA TYR A 17 4.54 1.34 -5.27
C TYR A 17 4.94 0.03 -4.56
N ARG A 18 6.23 -0.20 -4.28
CA ARG A 18 6.70 -1.40 -3.57
C ARG A 18 6.23 -1.46 -2.10
N LYS A 19 5.89 -0.32 -1.49
CA LYS A 19 5.38 -0.23 -0.12
C LYS A 19 3.91 -0.64 -0.01
N LEU A 20 3.14 -0.55 -1.09
CA LEU A 20 1.73 -0.96 -1.11
C LEU A 20 1.62 -2.49 -1.05
N LYS A 21 0.88 -3.01 -0.07
CA LYS A 21 0.55 -4.44 0.07
C LYS A 21 -0.96 -4.60 -0.03
N VAL A 22 -1.42 -5.45 -0.95
CA VAL A 22 -2.85 -5.69 -1.21
C VAL A 22 -3.12 -7.17 -0.99
N TYR A 23 -4.11 -7.46 -0.15
CA TYR A 23 -4.55 -8.81 0.18
C TYR A 23 -6.02 -8.95 -0.23
N ALA A 24 -6.41 -10.11 -0.76
CA ALA A 24 -7.79 -10.37 -1.19
C ALA A 24 -8.71 -10.74 -0.02
N GLY A 25 -8.15 -11.32 1.05
CA GLY A 25 -8.87 -11.68 2.27
C GLY A 25 -8.82 -10.58 3.34
N ALA A 26 -9.53 -10.83 4.45
CA ALA A 26 -9.57 -9.92 5.60
C ALA A 26 -8.28 -9.91 6.44
N GLU A 27 -7.39 -10.89 6.23
CA GLU A 27 -6.17 -11.06 7.02
C GLU A 27 -4.90 -10.65 6.26
N HIS A 28 -3.91 -10.17 7.01
CA HIS A 28 -2.57 -9.88 6.49
C HIS A 28 -1.47 -10.37 7.46
N PRO A 29 -0.30 -10.80 6.97
CA PRO A 29 0.80 -11.33 7.79
C PRO A 29 1.59 -10.24 8.55
N HIS A 30 1.14 -8.99 8.55
CA HIS A 30 1.87 -7.83 9.07
C HIS A 30 1.59 -7.49 10.54
N ALA A 31 1.13 -8.46 11.34
CA ALA A 31 0.81 -8.25 12.75
C ALA A 31 2.01 -7.72 13.59
N ALA A 32 3.24 -8.14 13.27
CA ALA A 32 4.44 -7.69 13.96
C ALA A 32 4.72 -6.19 13.82
N GLN A 33 4.15 -5.52 12.81
CA GLN A 33 4.37 -4.11 12.53
C GLN A 33 3.41 -3.21 13.32
N GLN A 34 2.45 -3.78 14.05
CA GLN A 34 1.40 -3.06 14.79
C GLN A 34 0.73 -1.97 13.93
N PRO A 35 0.10 -2.33 12.79
CA PRO A 35 -0.50 -1.35 11.90
C PRO A 35 -1.66 -0.62 12.59
N GLU A 36 -1.72 0.70 12.37
CA GLU A 36 -2.82 1.54 12.84
C GLU A 36 -3.93 1.65 11.78
N GLU A 37 -5.17 1.73 12.23
CA GLU A 37 -6.32 1.89 11.34
C GLU A 37 -6.36 3.29 10.73
N MET A 38 -6.35 3.36 9.39
CA MET A 38 -6.49 4.61 8.65
C MET A 38 -7.94 4.79 8.19
N LYS A 39 -8.63 5.78 8.76
CA LYS A 39 -9.99 6.16 8.32
C LYS A 39 -9.91 7.10 7.12
N ILE A 40 -10.81 6.89 6.15
CA ILE A 40 -11.00 7.82 5.05
C ILE A 40 -11.96 8.92 5.53
N ALA A 41 -11.59 10.18 5.34
CA ALA A 41 -12.40 11.35 5.67
C ALA A 41 -13.48 11.62 4.62
#